data_AF-A0A8S4R0I1-F1
#
_entry.id   AF-A0A8S4R0I1-F1
#
_cell.length_a   1.000
_cell.length_b   1.000
_cell.length_c   1.000
_cell.angle_alpha   90.00
_cell.angle_beta   90.00
_cell.angle_gamma   90.00
#
_symmetry.space_group_name_H-M   'P 1'
#
loop_
_entity.id
_entity.type
_entity.pdbx_description
1 polymer ?
#
loop_
_entity_poly.entity_id
_entity_poly.type
_entity_poly.pdbx_seq_one_letter_code
_entity_poly.pdbx_strand_id
1 'polypeptide(L)'
;MDSAPAQEVTELLKQWEEQHPTPGYDPIPTLTRIAEIIEAETENFMKKDPDPFDERHPSRTDPECALGHALKVMFKKDNFMTKLVNDYVRDTFYSRQNITGRDVHKLNVAACRLTLDLMPGLEMSVVFQ
;
A
#
# COMPACT_ATOMS: atom_id res chain seq x y z
N MET A 1 -5.87 -0.20 20.22
CA MET A 1 -6.02 1.15 19.64
C MET A 1 -5.08 1.19 18.46
N ASP A 2 -5.51 1.60 17.27
CA ASP A 2 -4.64 1.54 16.09
C ASP A 2 -3.40 2.42 16.30
N SER A 3 -2.24 1.94 15.85
CA SER A 3 -0.98 2.70 15.94
C SER A 3 -1.08 3.99 15.14
N ALA A 4 -0.28 5.02 15.51
CA ALA A 4 -0.28 6.29 14.77
C ALA A 4 -0.03 6.10 13.24
N PRO A 5 0.91 5.24 12.79
CA PRO A 5 1.05 4.93 11.36
C PRO A 5 -0.21 4.32 10.72
N ALA A 6 -0.90 3.43 11.43
CA ALA A 6 -2.13 2.82 10.93
C ALA A 6 -3.29 3.83 10.83
N GLN A 7 -3.34 4.81 11.74
CA GLN A 7 -4.30 5.92 11.67
C GLN A 7 -4.01 6.82 10.47
N GLU A 8 -2.75 7.18 10.24
CA GLU A 8 -2.36 7.99 9.07
C GLU A 8 -2.70 7.28 7.75
N VAL A 9 -2.38 5.98 7.63
CA VAL A 9 -2.76 5.16 6.47
C VAL A 9 -4.29 5.13 6.30
N THR A 10 -5.05 5.01 7.39
CA THR A 10 -6.52 5.04 7.35
C THR A 10 -7.04 6.36 6.78
N GLU A 11 -6.46 7.49 7.20
CA GLU A 11 -6.82 8.82 6.71
C GLU A 11 -6.48 9.00 5.22
N LEU A 12 -5.29 8.56 4.79
CA LEU A 12 -4.89 8.60 3.38
C LEU A 12 -5.82 7.78 2.49
N LEU A 13 -6.20 6.57 2.93
CA LEU A 13 -7.14 5.72 2.20
C LEU A 13 -8.55 6.33 2.15
N LYS A 14 -8.97 7.02 3.22
CA LYS A 14 -10.25 7.74 3.22
C LYS A 14 -10.23 8.91 2.23
N GLN A 15 -9.17 9.71 2.23
CA GLN A 15 -9.00 10.81 1.28
C GLN A 15 -8.97 10.29 -0.16
N TRP A 16 -8.27 9.18 -0.41
CA TRP A 16 -8.26 8.52 -1.71
C TRP A 16 -9.66 8.07 -2.14
N GLU A 17 -10.45 7.45 -1.25
CA GLU A 17 -11.81 6.98 -1.57
C GLU A 17 -12.70 8.15 -2.03
N GLU A 18 -12.57 9.30 -1.36
CA GLU A 18 -13.32 10.53 -1.67
C GLU A 18 -12.86 11.20 -2.97
N GLN A 19 -11.56 11.19 -3.27
CA GLN A 19 -10.98 12.00 -4.35
C GLN A 19 -10.75 11.24 -5.66
N HIS A 20 -10.41 9.95 -5.60
CA HIS A 20 -10.04 9.17 -6.78
C HIS A 20 -11.08 9.09 -7.92
N PRO A 21 -12.41 9.26 -7.69
CA PRO A 21 -13.37 9.30 -8.78
C PRO A 21 -13.31 10.61 -9.58
N THR A 22 -12.62 11.63 -9.07
CA THR A 22 -12.54 12.95 -9.70
C THR A 22 -11.69 12.89 -10.98
N PRO A 23 -12.18 13.43 -12.10
CA PRO A 23 -11.40 13.50 -13.34
C PRO A 23 -10.07 14.21 -13.12
N GLY A 24 -8.98 13.59 -13.57
CA GLY A 24 -7.64 14.16 -13.44
C GLY A 24 -7.02 14.03 -12.05
N TYR A 25 -7.61 13.27 -11.13
CA TYR A 25 -6.97 12.90 -9.86
C TYR A 25 -5.56 12.34 -10.12
N ASP A 26 -4.60 12.77 -9.30
CA ASP A 26 -3.23 12.25 -9.34
C ASP A 26 -3.02 11.30 -8.14
N PRO A 27 -2.93 9.98 -8.36
CA PRO A 27 -2.71 9.02 -7.28
C PRO A 27 -1.28 9.04 -6.71
N ILE A 28 -0.29 9.58 -7.44
CA ILE A 28 1.13 9.47 -7.08
C ILE A 28 1.44 9.95 -5.65
N PRO A 29 0.94 11.11 -5.18
CA PRO A 29 1.24 11.60 -3.83
C PRO A 29 0.72 10.66 -2.74
N THR A 30 -0.50 10.13 -2.91
CA THR A 30 -1.09 9.18 -1.96
C THR A 30 -0.29 7.87 -1.93
N LEU A 31 0.02 7.30 -3.10
CA LEU A 31 0.80 6.06 -3.19
C LEU A 31 2.18 6.21 -2.55
N THR A 32 2.84 7.34 -2.83
CA THR A 32 4.18 7.66 -2.31
C THR A 32 4.15 7.81 -0.79
N ARG A 33 3.16 8.54 -0.24
CA ARG A 33 3.05 8.73 1.21
C ARG A 33 2.78 7.42 1.95
N ILE A 34 1.92 6.56 1.40
CA ILE A 34 1.66 5.25 2.01
C ILE A 34 2.94 4.40 1.97
N ALA A 35 3.66 4.36 0.84
CA ALA A 35 4.93 3.62 0.72
C ALA A 35 5.95 4.06 1.79
N GLU A 36 6.18 5.37 1.94
CA GLU A 36 7.08 5.92 2.95
C GLU A 36 6.72 5.49 4.38
N ILE A 37 5.43 5.43 4.72
CA ILE A 37 4.98 4.97 6.03
C ILE A 37 5.29 3.49 6.22
N ILE A 38 4.97 2.65 5.23
CA ILE A 38 5.17 1.20 5.34
C ILE A 38 6.67 0.86 5.38
N GLU A 39 7.50 1.53 4.59
CA GLU A 39 8.95 1.36 4.62
C GLU A 39 9.56 1.77 5.97
N ALA A 40 9.16 2.93 6.51
CA ALA A 40 9.63 3.39 7.82
C ALA A 40 9.26 2.40 8.92
N GLU A 41 8.03 1.87 8.89
CA GLU A 41 7.59 0.87 9.85
C GLU A 41 8.22 -0.50 9.62
N THR A 42 8.58 -0.84 8.39
CA THR A 42 9.38 -2.02 8.07
C THR A 42 10.78 -1.91 8.66
N GLU A 43 11.43 -0.77 8.50
CA GLU A 43 12.74 -0.51 9.12
C GLU A 43 12.65 -0.57 10.65
N ASN A 44 11.62 0.03 11.24
CA ASN A 44 11.37 -0.02 12.69
C ASN A 44 11.11 -1.43 13.20
N PHE A 45 10.38 -2.25 12.43
CA PHE A 45 10.14 -3.65 12.75
C PHE A 45 11.43 -4.47 12.67
N MET A 46 12.22 -4.31 11.60
CA MET A 46 13.50 -5.02 11.43
C MET A 46 14.53 -4.65 12.51
N LYS A 47 14.52 -3.41 13.03
CA LYS A 47 15.34 -3.00 14.18
C LYS A 47 15.03 -3.75 15.48
N LYS A 48 13.87 -4.40 15.58
CA LYS A 48 13.53 -5.28 16.72
C LYS A 48 14.20 -6.65 16.65
N ASP A 49 15.02 -6.90 15.62
CA ASP A 49 15.69 -8.18 15.37
C ASP A 49 14.71 -9.36 15.26
N PRO A 50 13.71 -9.28 14.35
CA PRO A 50 12.81 -10.40 14.10
C PRO A 50 13.57 -11.57 13.48
N ASP A 51 13.09 -12.79 13.72
CA ASP A 51 13.69 -13.99 13.12
C ASP A 51 13.62 -13.91 11.58
N PRO A 52 14.75 -13.94 10.86
CA PRO A 52 14.79 -13.82 9.40
C PRO A 52 14.14 -15.00 8.67
N PHE A 53 13.90 -16.12 9.35
CA PHE A 53 13.19 -17.28 8.79
C PHE A 53 11.69 -17.26 9.10
N ASP A 54 11.22 -16.27 9.85
CA ASP A 54 9.80 -16.12 10.15
C ASP A 54 9.09 -15.34 9.04
N GLU A 55 8.49 -16.09 8.12
CA GLU A 55 7.72 -15.54 6.99
C GLU A 55 6.28 -15.14 7.37
N ARG A 56 5.89 -15.24 8.66
CA ARG A 56 4.55 -14.87 9.08
C ARG A 56 4.36 -13.35 9.00
N HIS A 57 3.11 -12.96 8.75
CA HIS A 57 2.69 -11.55 8.82
C HIS A 57 3.19 -10.88 10.13
N PRO A 58 3.76 -9.66 10.11
CA PRO A 58 4.36 -9.01 11.29
C PRO A 58 3.48 -8.99 12.55
N SER A 59 2.17 -8.83 12.37
CA SER A 59 1.20 -8.88 13.48
C SER A 59 0.98 -10.27 14.11
N ARG A 60 1.48 -11.35 13.52
CA ARG A 60 1.47 -12.70 14.11
C ARG A 60 2.71 -12.92 14.99
N THR A 61 3.79 -12.21 14.69
CA THR A 61 5.04 -12.21 15.44
C THR A 61 5.00 -11.23 16.61
N ASP A 62 4.49 -10.01 16.37
CA ASP A 62 4.25 -8.98 17.37
C ASP A 62 2.86 -8.36 17.13
N PRO A 63 1.83 -8.78 17.89
CA PRO A 63 0.46 -8.31 17.70
C PRO A 63 0.27 -6.80 17.78
N GLU A 64 1.13 -6.10 18.52
CA GLU A 64 1.05 -4.66 18.75
C GLU A 64 2.00 -3.86 17.83
N CYS A 65 2.70 -4.51 16.89
CA CYS A 65 3.60 -3.79 16.00
C CYS A 65 2.84 -2.86 15.05
N ALA A 66 3.38 -1.64 14.90
CA ALA A 66 2.77 -0.62 14.05
C ALA A 66 2.75 -1.01 12.56
N LEU A 67 3.78 -1.71 12.06
CA LEU A 67 3.79 -2.30 10.72
C LEU A 67 2.62 -3.26 10.51
N GLY A 68 2.40 -4.18 11.46
CA GLY A 68 1.31 -5.14 11.40
C GLY A 68 -0.07 -4.49 11.42
N HIS A 69 -0.25 -3.41 12.19
CA HIS A 69 -1.47 -2.61 12.16
C HIS A 69 -1.67 -1.88 10.82
N ALA A 70 -0.63 -1.25 10.28
CA ALA A 70 -0.71 -0.54 8.99
C ALA A 70 -1.03 -1.48 7.83
N LEU A 71 -0.37 -2.65 7.76
CA LEU A 71 -0.66 -3.67 6.75
C LEU A 71 -2.11 -4.16 6.86
N LYS A 72 -2.61 -4.46 8.07
CA LYS A 72 -4.02 -4.85 8.28
C LYS A 72 -5.01 -3.80 7.76
N VAL A 73 -4.72 -2.50 7.89
CA VAL A 73 -5.57 -1.44 7.36
C VAL A 73 -5.60 -1.48 5.83
N MET A 74 -4.43 -1.63 5.19
CA MET A 74 -4.32 -1.73 3.73
C MET A 74 -5.14 -2.89 3.16
N PHE A 75 -5.01 -4.09 3.73
CA PHE A 75 -5.72 -5.29 3.25
C PHE A 75 -7.22 -5.30 3.54
N LYS A 76 -7.72 -4.41 4.40
CA LYS A 76 -9.17 -4.20 4.59
C LYS A 76 -9.79 -3.31 3.51
N LYS A 77 -8.99 -2.70 2.63
CA LYS A 77 -9.44 -1.78 1.58
C LYS A 77 -9.31 -2.43 0.19
N ASP A 78 -10.18 -3.39 -0.09
CA ASP A 78 -10.19 -4.16 -1.34
C ASP A 78 -10.25 -3.29 -2.60
N ASN A 79 -11.06 -2.21 -2.57
CA ASN A 79 -11.17 -1.28 -3.70
C ASN A 79 -9.83 -0.61 -4.02
N PHE A 80 -9.11 -0.18 -2.99
CA PHE A 80 -7.79 0.43 -3.14
C PHE A 80 -6.80 -0.58 -3.71
N MET A 81 -6.71 -1.77 -3.11
CA MET A 81 -5.81 -2.83 -3.57
C MET A 81 -6.07 -3.24 -5.01
N THR A 82 -7.35 -3.36 -5.38
CA THR A 82 -7.78 -3.64 -6.75
C THR A 82 -7.32 -2.51 -7.68
N LYS A 83 -7.49 -1.24 -7.30
CA LYS A 83 -7.05 -0.10 -8.11
C LYS A 83 -5.53 -0.04 -8.26
N LEU A 84 -4.81 -0.30 -7.18
CA LEU A 84 -3.35 -0.32 -7.15
C LEU A 84 -2.81 -1.32 -8.19
N VAL A 85 -3.25 -2.58 -8.10
CA VAL A 85 -2.71 -3.66 -8.93
C VAL A 85 -3.29 -3.65 -10.36
N ASN A 86 -4.60 -3.44 -10.50
CA ASN A 86 -5.25 -3.58 -11.80
C ASN A 86 -5.20 -2.31 -12.64
N ASP A 87 -5.07 -1.13 -12.04
CA ASP A 87 -5.12 0.14 -12.76
C ASP A 87 -3.79 0.89 -12.73
N TYR A 88 -3.23 1.17 -11.54
CA TYR A 88 -2.07 2.06 -11.42
C TYR A 88 -0.75 1.43 -11.90
N VAL A 89 -0.64 0.10 -11.91
CA VAL A 89 0.53 -0.60 -12.50
C VAL A 89 0.48 -0.63 -14.04
N ARG A 90 -0.68 -0.37 -14.67
CA ARG A 90 -0.80 -0.47 -16.13
C ARG A 90 -0.31 0.79 -16.83
N ASP A 91 0.55 0.61 -17.83
CA ASP A 91 1.03 1.67 -18.74
C ASP A 91 -0.10 2.42 -19.47
N THR A 92 -1.29 1.83 -19.54
CA THR A 92 -2.46 2.41 -20.22
C THR A 92 -3.39 3.18 -19.28
N PHE A 93 -3.02 3.42 -18.02
CA PHE A 93 -3.91 4.08 -17.05
C PHE A 93 -4.40 5.47 -17.53
N TYR A 94 -3.49 6.36 -17.90
CA TYR A 94 -3.85 7.71 -18.35
C TYR A 94 -4.51 7.72 -19.74
N SER A 95 -4.04 6.87 -20.66
CA SER A 95 -4.60 6.81 -22.02
C SER A 95 -6.03 6.28 -22.03
N ARG A 96 -6.38 5.29 -21.19
CA ARG A 96 -7.76 4.81 -21.00
C ARG A 96 -8.72 5.88 -20.48
N GLN A 97 -8.19 6.93 -19.85
CA GLN A 97 -8.95 8.07 -19.32
C GLN A 97 -8.88 9.31 -20.23
N ASN A 98 -8.29 9.19 -21.43
CA ASN A 98 -8.05 10.31 -22.35
C ASN A 98 -7.20 11.44 -21.74
N ILE A 99 -6.35 11.12 -20.76
CA ILE A 99 -5.42 12.08 -20.16
C ILE A 99 -4.11 12.06 -20.95
N THR A 100 -3.73 13.22 -21.49
CA THR A 100 -2.48 13.42 -22.24
C THR A 100 -1.49 14.25 -21.43
N GLY A 101 -0.18 14.15 -21.76
CA GLY A 101 0.86 14.95 -21.12
C GLY A 101 1.27 14.53 -19.70
N ARG A 102 0.72 13.41 -19.17
CA ARG A 102 1.16 12.81 -17.91
C ARG A 102 2.09 11.64 -18.15
N ASP A 103 3.11 11.56 -17.31
CA ASP A 103 4.11 10.51 -17.33
C ASP A 103 3.60 9.29 -16.55
N VAL A 104 3.16 8.26 -17.26
CA VAL A 104 2.67 7.02 -16.65
C VAL A 104 3.77 6.26 -15.91
N HIS A 105 5.04 6.41 -16.32
CA HIS A 105 6.14 5.70 -15.70
C HIS A 105 6.28 6.09 -14.21
N LYS A 106 6.12 7.37 -13.88
CA LYS A 106 6.14 7.83 -12.48
C LYS A 106 5.04 7.21 -11.64
N LEU A 107 3.85 7.04 -12.22
CA LEU A 107 2.75 6.34 -11.57
C LEU A 107 3.09 4.86 -11.36
N ASN A 108 3.59 4.17 -12.38
CA ASN A 108 3.93 2.76 -12.27
C ASN A 108 5.04 2.54 -11.23
N VAL A 109 6.05 3.41 -11.16
CA VAL A 109 7.10 3.36 -10.13
C VAL A 109 6.50 3.46 -8.72
N ALA A 110 5.64 4.46 -8.48
CA ALA A 110 4.99 4.63 -7.17
C ALA A 110 4.09 3.43 -6.80
N ALA A 111 3.33 2.91 -7.77
CA ALA A 111 2.45 1.76 -7.57
C ALA A 111 3.23 0.46 -7.30
N CYS A 112 4.29 0.21 -8.05
CA CYS A 112 5.14 -0.97 -7.87
C CYS A 112 5.90 -0.91 -6.54
N ARG A 113 6.45 0.24 -6.15
CA ARG A 113 7.09 0.46 -4.84
C ARG A 113 6.15 0.05 -3.71
N LEU A 114 4.96 0.65 -3.68
CA LEU A 114 3.96 0.30 -2.66
C LEU A 114 3.57 -1.19 -2.72
N THR A 115 3.44 -1.77 -3.92
CA THR A 115 3.10 -3.20 -4.06
C THR A 115 4.16 -4.10 -3.44
N LEU A 116 5.45 -3.76 -3.61
CA LEU A 116 6.57 -4.47 -2.99
C LEU A 116 6.54 -4.33 -1.45
N ASP A 117 6.28 -3.13 -0.95
CA ASP A 117 6.21 -2.85 0.49
C ASP A 117 5.09 -3.64 1.19
N LEU A 118 4.02 -3.97 0.46
CA LEU A 118 2.89 -4.73 0.98
C LEU A 118 3.09 -6.26 0.92
N MET A 119 4.13 -6.76 0.26
CA MET A 119 4.38 -8.21 0.13
C MET A 119 4.41 -8.97 1.47
N PRO A 120 5.00 -8.46 2.57
CA PRO A 120 4.99 -9.15 3.86
C PRO A 120 3.59 -9.40 4.43
N GLY A 121 2.58 -8.64 3.97
CA GLY A 121 1.20 -8.82 4.38
C GLY A 121 0.32 -9.55 3.37
N LEU A 122 0.82 -9.81 2.16
CA LEU A 122 0.18 -10.65 1.17
C LEU A 122 0.44 -12.12 1.52
N GLU A 123 -0.47 -12.75 2.25
CA GLU A 123 -0.41 -14.20 2.47
C GLU A 123 -0.57 -14.94 1.13
N MET A 124 0.53 -15.40 0.54
CA MET A 124 0.49 -16.28 -0.65
C MET A 124 -0.27 -17.59 -0.38
N SER A 125 -0.46 -17.97 0.89
CA SER A 125 -1.15 -19.20 1.30
C SER A 125 -2.67 -19.18 1.10
N VAL A 126 -3.31 -18.01 0.94
CA VAL A 126 -4.78 -17.92 0.81
C VAL A 126 -5.25 -18.09 -0.64
N VAL A 127 -4.37 -17.90 -1.62
CA VAL A 127 -4.70 -18.05 -3.06
C VAL A 127 -4.93 -19.52 -3.45
N PHE A 128 -4.50 -20.48 -2.63
CA PHE A 128 -4.57 -21.92 -2.93
C PHE A 128 -5.25 -22.78 -1.85
N GLN A 129 -6.14 -22.21 -1.03
CA GLN A 129 -7.00 -23.00 -0.13
C GLN A 129 -8.38 -23.27 -0.74
#